data_AF-A0A539D8X7-F1
#
_entry.id   AF-A0A539D8X7-F1
#
_cell.length_a   1.000
_cell.length_b   1.000
_cell.length_c   1.000
_cell.angle_alpha   90.00
_cell.angle_beta   90.00
_cell.angle_gamma   90.00
#
_symmetry.space_group_name_H-M   'P 1'
#
loop_
_entity.id
_entity.type
_entity.pdbx_description
1 polymer ?
#
loop_
_entity_poly.entity_id
_entity_poly.type
_entity_poly.pdbx_seq_one_letter_code
_entity_poly.pdbx_strand_id
1 'polypeptide(L)'
;MTRRDNRIGFLMAALVGVALAGSAVAAPINGIYNSTDLGGQLLTGRASTWRTGINSGLPHVMHAQSWNGGLGSQWDVSCPVESTPFGIQDNRNMSGTGTVVYTSTFQGGTFTLYPGAWPWGDGVGTLGTSVFVSTVQFVNNIPVASVVNANTTGTFEGGCALTFAIANGNGIGETTSLNPLITKPADYPTFLDAGCGLAPINQQFGTWGEVRTITMMIDCPVPALPSTWSAIKTRF
;
A
#
# COMPACT_ATOMS: atom_id res chain seq x y z
N MET A 1 -78.05 -29.13 -11.32
CA MET A 1 -77.43 -27.79 -11.40
C MET A 1 -75.95 -27.93 -11.09
N THR A 2 -75.09 -27.47 -12.02
CA THR A 2 -73.64 -27.17 -11.91
C THR A 2 -72.70 -28.26 -11.34
N ARG A 3 -72.01 -29.06 -12.17
CA ARG A 3 -70.79 -28.83 -13.00
C ARG A 3 -69.45 -29.07 -12.25
N ARG A 4 -68.74 -30.12 -12.73
CA ARG A 4 -67.29 -30.24 -13.06
C ARG A 4 -66.25 -30.06 -11.95
N ASP A 5 -65.05 -30.64 -11.97
CA ASP A 5 -64.32 -31.73 -12.66
C ASP A 5 -63.00 -31.78 -11.85
N ASN A 6 -62.55 -32.90 -11.29
CA ASN A 6 -61.62 -33.88 -11.88
C ASN A 6 -60.15 -33.40 -12.10
N ARG A 7 -59.20 -34.25 -11.66
CA ARG A 7 -57.77 -34.44 -12.10
C ARG A 7 -56.68 -33.79 -11.22
N ILE A 8 -55.85 -34.59 -10.53
CA ILE A 8 -54.62 -35.30 -10.98
C ILE A 8 -53.44 -34.36 -11.27
N GLY A 9 -52.33 -34.57 -10.57
CA GLY A 9 -50.99 -34.43 -11.17
C GLY A 9 -49.96 -33.60 -10.39
N PHE A 10 -49.00 -34.29 -9.79
CA PHE A 10 -47.53 -34.12 -9.90
C PHE A 10 -46.88 -32.71 -9.96
N LEU A 11 -45.63 -32.67 -9.44
CA LEU A 11 -44.51 -31.78 -9.77
C LEU A 11 -44.36 -30.47 -8.98
N MET A 12 -43.39 -30.43 -8.05
CA MET A 12 -42.02 -29.94 -8.33
C MET A 12 -41.30 -29.52 -7.04
N ALA A 13 -40.18 -30.18 -6.77
CA ALA A 13 -39.11 -29.65 -5.94
C ALA A 13 -38.55 -28.39 -6.63
N ALA A 14 -38.64 -27.23 -5.99
CA ALA A 14 -38.09 -25.99 -6.51
C ALA A 14 -37.08 -25.39 -5.54
N LEU A 15 -35.81 -25.53 -5.94
CA LEU A 15 -34.72 -24.58 -5.74
C LEU A 15 -34.37 -24.16 -4.29
N VAL A 16 -33.69 -25.06 -3.58
CA VAL A 16 -32.62 -24.66 -2.66
C VAL A 16 -31.37 -24.49 -3.51
N GLY A 17 -31.25 -23.33 -4.14
CA GLY A 17 -30.13 -22.94 -5.00
C GLY A 17 -29.71 -21.52 -4.68
N VAL A 18 -29.50 -21.21 -3.40
CA VAL A 18 -28.79 -19.98 -3.02
C VAL A 18 -27.34 -20.24 -3.39
N ALA A 19 -26.99 -19.82 -4.60
CA ALA A 19 -25.63 -19.74 -5.06
C ALA A 19 -24.82 -18.97 -4.01
N LEU A 20 -23.87 -19.66 -3.39
CA LEU A 20 -22.68 -19.05 -2.81
C LEU A 20 -21.92 -18.42 -3.99
N ALA A 21 -22.36 -17.23 -4.41
CA ALA A 21 -21.52 -16.33 -5.18
C ALA A 21 -20.42 -15.88 -4.21
N GLY A 22 -19.38 -16.70 -4.08
CA GLY A 22 -18.11 -16.20 -3.57
C GLY A 22 -17.77 -14.99 -4.41
N SER A 23 -17.53 -13.85 -3.76
CA SER A 23 -17.02 -12.65 -4.42
C SER A 23 -15.77 -13.07 -5.20
N ALA A 24 -15.89 -13.09 -6.54
CA ALA A 24 -14.77 -13.36 -7.41
C ALA A 24 -13.75 -12.25 -7.16
N VAL A 25 -12.63 -12.63 -6.53
CA VAL A 25 -11.43 -11.82 -6.37
C VAL A 25 -10.96 -11.54 -7.80
N ALA A 26 -11.13 -10.30 -8.26
CA ALA A 26 -10.70 -9.89 -9.58
C ALA A 26 -9.18 -9.74 -9.58
N ALA A 27 -8.45 -10.80 -9.98
CA ALA A 27 -6.99 -10.82 -10.00
C ALA A 27 -6.36 -9.51 -10.55
N PRO A 28 -5.16 -9.13 -10.06
CA PRO A 28 -4.50 -7.90 -10.49
C PRO A 28 -4.42 -7.79 -12.00
N ILE A 29 -4.71 -6.61 -12.53
CA ILE A 29 -4.81 -6.36 -13.98
C ILE A 29 -3.59 -5.58 -14.45
N ASN A 30 -2.98 -5.99 -15.57
CA ASN A 30 -1.87 -5.24 -16.16
C ASN A 30 -2.25 -3.80 -16.46
N GLY A 31 -1.39 -2.88 -16.08
CA GLY A 31 -1.59 -1.47 -16.39
C GLY A 31 -0.66 -0.55 -15.62
N ILE A 32 -0.76 0.74 -15.95
CA ILE A 32 -0.16 1.85 -15.22
C ILE A 32 -1.29 2.73 -14.74
N TYR A 33 -1.36 2.92 -13.43
CA TYR A 33 -2.43 3.62 -12.74
C TYR A 33 -1.84 4.80 -11.97
N ASN A 34 -2.36 5.99 -12.22
CA ASN A 34 -1.91 7.23 -11.59
C ASN A 34 -2.89 7.69 -10.52
N SER A 35 -2.37 8.46 -9.58
CA SER A 35 -3.16 9.02 -8.50
C SER A 35 -4.11 10.13 -8.92
N THR A 36 -5.12 10.37 -8.08
CA THR A 36 -6.17 11.39 -8.31
C THR A 36 -5.63 12.81 -8.40
N ASP A 37 -4.54 13.14 -7.72
CA ASP A 37 -3.87 14.45 -7.84
C ASP A 37 -3.19 14.65 -9.20
N LEU A 38 -2.96 13.57 -9.97
CA LEU A 38 -2.54 13.60 -11.38
C LEU A 38 -3.72 13.47 -12.36
N GLY A 39 -4.96 13.50 -11.87
CA GLY A 39 -6.16 13.26 -12.67
C GLY A 39 -6.47 11.78 -12.94
N GLY A 40 -5.78 10.86 -12.28
CA GLY A 40 -6.05 9.43 -12.32
C GLY A 40 -7.15 8.98 -11.34
N GLN A 41 -7.22 7.67 -11.07
CA GLN A 41 -8.26 7.06 -10.23
C GLN A 41 -7.72 6.43 -8.93
N LEU A 42 -6.40 6.27 -8.82
CA LEU A 42 -5.78 5.73 -7.62
C LEU A 42 -5.79 6.81 -6.53
N LEU A 43 -6.30 6.49 -5.34
CA LEU A 43 -6.32 7.44 -4.25
C LEU A 43 -4.90 7.71 -3.78
N THR A 44 -4.64 8.97 -3.44
CA THR A 44 -3.53 9.32 -2.55
C THR A 44 -3.71 8.64 -1.19
N GLY A 45 -2.72 8.74 -0.32
CA GLY A 45 -2.74 8.01 0.93
C GLY A 45 -2.15 8.76 2.10
N ARG A 46 -2.06 8.03 3.19
CA ARG A 46 -1.39 8.43 4.42
C ARG A 46 -0.46 7.33 4.85
N ALA A 47 0.62 7.71 5.52
CA ALA A 47 1.63 6.79 5.99
C ALA A 47 1.96 7.05 7.45
N SER A 48 2.41 5.99 8.10
CA SER A 48 3.06 6.03 9.40
C SER A 48 4.29 5.12 9.35
N THR A 49 5.35 5.54 10.03
CA THR A 49 6.55 4.73 10.20
C THR A 49 6.87 4.65 11.67
N TRP A 50 6.76 3.45 12.23
CA TRP A 50 7.05 3.17 13.63
C TRP A 50 8.55 3.06 13.90
N ARG A 51 8.95 3.33 15.14
CA ARG A 51 10.29 3.08 15.69
C ARG A 51 10.20 2.61 17.14
N THR A 52 11.24 1.94 17.62
CA THR A 52 11.28 1.31 18.96
C THR A 52 11.20 2.29 20.13
N GLY A 53 11.37 3.60 19.89
CA GLY A 53 11.62 4.60 20.92
C GLY A 53 11.64 6.03 20.37
N ILE A 54 11.47 7.00 21.27
CA ILE A 54 11.55 8.42 20.95
C ILE A 54 13.02 8.75 20.67
N ASN A 55 13.36 8.99 19.40
CA ASN A 55 14.72 9.14 18.87
C ASN A 55 15.55 7.83 18.80
N SER A 56 14.95 6.66 18.99
CA SER A 56 15.68 5.41 18.81
C SER A 56 15.78 5.04 17.33
N GLY A 57 16.74 4.15 17.06
CA GLY A 57 16.94 3.56 15.74
C GLY A 57 16.11 2.29 15.52
N LEU A 58 16.62 1.52 14.56
CA LEU A 58 16.04 0.35 13.92
C LEU A 58 15.45 -0.70 14.89
N PRO A 59 14.50 -1.51 14.43
CA PRO A 59 13.89 -1.45 13.10
C PRO A 59 12.92 -0.27 12.97
N HIS A 60 12.76 0.23 11.75
CA HIS A 60 11.61 1.04 11.38
C HIS A 60 10.60 0.17 10.64
N VAL A 61 9.31 0.42 10.87
CA VAL A 61 8.24 -0.36 10.25
C VAL A 61 7.24 0.58 9.61
N MET A 62 7.07 0.44 8.29
CA MET A 62 6.17 1.29 7.53
C MET A 62 4.76 0.70 7.45
N HIS A 63 3.76 1.58 7.46
CA HIS A 63 2.38 1.26 7.15
C HIS A 63 1.75 2.45 6.40
N ALA A 64 1.26 2.21 5.18
CA ALA A 64 0.66 3.24 4.34
C ALA A 64 -0.63 2.75 3.72
N GLN A 65 -1.65 3.59 3.67
CA GLN A 65 -2.97 3.22 3.18
C GLN A 65 -3.55 4.35 2.32
N SER A 66 -4.32 3.95 1.31
CA SER A 66 -5.20 4.85 0.54
C SER A 66 -6.10 5.68 1.46
N TRP A 67 -6.40 6.92 1.06
CA TRP A 67 -7.18 7.87 1.86
C TRP A 67 -8.20 8.63 1.02
N ASN A 68 -9.46 8.62 1.46
CA ASN A 68 -10.56 9.41 0.89
C ASN A 68 -11.51 9.99 1.96
N GLY A 69 -11.03 10.14 3.21
CA GLY A 69 -11.87 10.35 4.39
C GLY A 69 -11.97 9.10 5.28
N GLY A 70 -11.66 7.92 4.73
CA GLY A 70 -11.33 6.70 5.46
C GLY A 70 -10.00 6.11 4.98
N LEU A 71 -9.38 5.28 5.81
CA LEU A 71 -8.14 4.56 5.48
C LEU A 71 -8.44 3.23 4.78
N GLY A 72 -7.61 2.86 3.80
CA GLY A 72 -7.55 1.49 3.28
C GLY A 72 -8.74 1.08 2.42
N SER A 73 -9.27 1.98 1.58
CA SER A 73 -10.39 1.64 0.67
C SER A 73 -9.95 1.05 -0.67
N GLN A 74 -8.71 1.28 -1.09
CA GLN A 74 -8.19 0.82 -2.39
C GLN A 74 -6.90 0.02 -2.24
N TRP A 75 -5.94 0.55 -1.49
CA TRP A 75 -4.64 -0.08 -1.30
C TRP A 75 -4.12 0.07 0.13
N ASP A 76 -3.27 -0.88 0.52
CA ASP A 76 -2.52 -0.94 1.78
C ASP A 76 -1.10 -1.48 1.52
N VAL A 77 -0.11 -0.80 2.09
CA VAL A 77 1.28 -1.23 2.22
C VAL A 77 1.54 -1.48 3.71
N SER A 78 1.71 -2.73 4.10
CA SER A 78 1.78 -3.13 5.50
C SER A 78 3.07 -3.86 5.85
N CYS A 79 3.74 -3.39 6.89
CA CYS A 79 4.93 -3.97 7.48
C CYS A 79 6.18 -4.18 6.58
N PRO A 80 6.55 -3.28 5.65
CA PRO A 80 7.94 -3.22 5.23
C PRO A 80 8.82 -2.83 6.41
N VAL A 81 9.93 -3.55 6.60
CA VAL A 81 10.84 -3.36 7.73
C VAL A 81 12.20 -2.87 7.25
N GLU A 82 12.65 -1.75 7.80
CA GLU A 82 14.03 -1.30 7.67
C GLU A 82 14.78 -1.77 8.91
N SER A 83 15.66 -2.77 8.73
CA SER A 83 16.45 -3.38 9.80
C SER A 83 17.93 -3.00 9.75
N THR A 84 18.35 -2.27 8.71
CA THR A 84 19.73 -1.81 8.54
C THR A 84 19.83 -0.29 8.55
N PRO A 85 20.98 0.28 8.92
CA PRO A 85 21.16 1.73 8.93
C PRO A 85 20.87 2.36 7.57
N PHE A 86 20.10 3.45 7.59
CA PHE A 86 19.80 4.25 6.42
C PHE A 86 20.97 5.19 6.07
N GLY A 87 21.07 5.56 4.79
CA GLY A 87 22.05 6.53 4.33
C GLY A 87 21.70 7.94 4.80
N ILE A 88 22.70 8.75 5.14
CA ILE A 88 22.53 10.15 5.55
C ILE A 88 23.49 11.03 4.75
N GLN A 89 22.96 12.08 4.15
CA GLN A 89 23.74 13.18 3.59
C GLN A 89 23.31 14.47 4.28
N ASP A 90 24.18 14.99 5.15
CA ASP A 90 23.93 16.22 5.91
C ASP A 90 24.62 17.40 5.23
N ASN A 91 23.82 18.29 4.65
CA ASN A 91 24.28 19.51 3.98
C ASN A 91 23.96 20.76 4.80
N ARG A 92 23.80 20.63 6.12
CA ARG A 92 23.59 21.78 7.01
C ARG A 92 24.90 22.52 7.25
N ASN A 93 24.81 23.85 7.35
CA ASN A 93 25.93 24.70 7.75
C ASN A 93 26.18 24.63 9.28
N MET A 94 27.16 25.37 9.78
CA MET A 94 27.49 25.41 11.22
C MET A 94 26.34 25.92 12.12
N SER A 95 25.39 26.69 11.57
CA SER A 95 24.19 27.11 12.32
C SER A 95 23.08 26.06 12.29
N GLY A 96 23.28 24.90 11.66
CA GLY A 96 22.27 23.85 11.56
C GLY A 96 21.19 24.12 10.52
N THR A 97 21.45 25.03 9.57
CA THR A 97 20.51 25.38 8.49
C THR A 97 20.96 24.74 7.18
N GLY A 98 20.02 24.13 6.46
CA GLY A 98 20.29 23.43 5.20
C GLY A 98 19.35 22.25 5.03
N THR A 99 19.80 21.20 4.33
CA THR A 99 19.01 19.98 4.11
C THR A 99 19.74 18.75 4.61
N VAL A 100 19.00 17.78 5.12
CA VAL A 100 19.49 16.42 5.34
C VAL A 100 18.70 15.48 4.45
N VAL A 101 19.39 14.65 3.68
CA VAL A 101 18.79 13.61 2.85
C VAL A 101 19.00 12.26 3.52
N TYR A 102 17.90 11.55 3.74
CA TYR A 102 17.87 10.20 4.29
C TYR A 102 17.49 9.22 3.19
N THR A 103 18.28 8.16 3.02
CA THR A 103 17.98 7.06 2.09
C THR A 103 17.68 5.81 2.90
N SER A 104 16.39 5.52 3.04
CA SER A 104 15.89 4.37 3.77
C SER A 104 15.60 3.19 2.85
N THR A 105 15.86 1.98 3.34
CA THR A 105 15.58 0.73 2.60
C THR A 105 14.80 -0.22 3.47
N PHE A 106 13.53 -0.42 3.12
CA PHE A 106 12.65 -1.39 3.75
C PHE A 106 12.61 -2.67 2.92
N GLN A 107 12.48 -3.80 3.60
CA GLN A 107 12.38 -5.12 2.99
C GLN A 107 11.13 -5.84 3.48
N GLY A 108 10.55 -6.66 2.61
CA GLY A 108 9.37 -7.45 2.95
C GLY A 108 8.12 -6.61 3.13
N GLY A 109 7.13 -7.18 3.80
CA GLY A 109 5.81 -6.62 3.97
C GLY A 109 4.81 -7.13 2.92
N THR A 110 3.63 -6.55 2.96
CA THR A 110 2.48 -6.94 2.13
C THR A 110 1.94 -5.72 1.39
N PHE A 111 1.59 -5.93 0.13
CA PHE A 111 0.74 -5.01 -0.62
C PHE A 111 -0.64 -5.62 -0.78
N THR A 112 -1.69 -4.87 -0.51
CA THR A 112 -3.07 -5.31 -0.70
C THR A 112 -3.81 -4.32 -1.58
N LEU A 113 -4.47 -4.84 -2.61
CA LEU A 113 -5.48 -4.17 -3.40
C LEU A 113 -6.85 -4.67 -2.93
N TYR A 114 -7.66 -3.77 -2.38
CA TYR A 114 -8.95 -4.12 -1.84
C TYR A 114 -10.01 -4.24 -2.95
N PRO A 115 -10.98 -5.17 -2.80
CA PRO A 115 -12.10 -5.29 -3.72
C PRO A 115 -12.90 -3.98 -3.84
N GLY A 116 -13.24 -3.61 -5.06
CA GLY A 116 -14.05 -2.41 -5.32
C GLY A 116 -14.35 -2.12 -6.79
N ALA A 117 -14.21 -3.12 -7.67
CA ALA A 117 -14.36 -2.98 -9.12
C ALA A 117 -13.44 -1.91 -9.75
N TRP A 118 -12.25 -1.75 -9.19
CA TRP A 118 -11.24 -0.83 -9.70
C TRP A 118 -10.60 -1.36 -11.00
N PRO A 119 -10.09 -0.48 -11.88
CA PRO A 119 -9.47 -0.91 -13.13
C PRO A 119 -8.21 -1.77 -12.98
N TRP A 120 -7.63 -1.83 -11.78
CA TRP A 120 -6.46 -2.65 -11.44
C TRP A 120 -6.80 -3.99 -10.77
N GLY A 121 -8.08 -4.26 -10.53
CA GLY A 121 -8.51 -5.46 -9.81
C GLY A 121 -8.31 -5.36 -8.29
N ASP A 122 -8.17 -6.51 -7.66
CA ASP A 122 -7.88 -6.75 -6.25
C ASP A 122 -6.80 -7.83 -6.12
N GLY A 123 -6.28 -8.02 -4.90
CA GLY A 123 -5.29 -9.06 -4.64
C GLY A 123 -4.31 -8.72 -3.53
N VAL A 124 -3.58 -9.73 -3.10
CA VAL A 124 -2.54 -9.59 -2.08
C VAL A 124 -1.20 -9.98 -2.71
N GLY A 125 -0.15 -9.25 -2.36
CA GLY A 125 1.20 -9.51 -2.81
C GLY A 125 2.22 -9.35 -1.70
N THR A 126 3.38 -9.95 -1.91
CA THR A 126 4.55 -9.72 -1.06
C THR A 126 5.35 -8.56 -1.61
N LEU A 127 5.89 -7.75 -0.73
CA LEU A 127 6.81 -6.68 -1.09
C LEU A 127 8.25 -7.21 -1.09
N GLY A 128 9.01 -6.80 -2.09
CA GLY A 128 10.44 -7.01 -2.16
C GLY A 128 11.14 -5.88 -1.41
N THR A 129 11.67 -4.92 -2.17
CA THR A 129 12.41 -3.79 -1.63
C THR A 129 11.62 -2.51 -1.82
N SER A 130 11.60 -1.67 -0.78
CA SER A 130 11.14 -0.29 -0.88
C SER A 130 12.27 0.66 -0.53
N VAL A 131 12.65 1.51 -1.47
CA VAL A 131 13.67 2.55 -1.26
C VAL A 131 12.96 3.88 -1.12
N PHE A 132 13.21 4.56 0.00
CA PHE A 132 12.65 5.86 0.33
C PHE A 132 13.77 6.89 0.41
N VAL A 133 13.62 8.01 -0.29
CA VAL A 133 14.50 9.16 -0.19
C VAL A 133 13.70 10.29 0.45
N SER A 134 14.06 10.64 1.68
CA SER A 134 13.45 11.73 2.43
C SER A 134 14.41 12.90 2.50
N THR A 135 14.03 14.05 1.96
CA THR A 135 14.79 15.30 2.09
C THR A 135 14.10 16.17 3.13
N VAL A 136 14.80 16.48 4.21
CA VAL A 136 14.31 17.31 5.32
C VAL A 136 15.06 18.63 5.32
N GLN A 137 14.33 19.74 5.31
CA GLN A 137 14.88 21.08 5.45
C GLN A 137 14.95 21.46 6.92
N PHE A 138 16.08 22.02 7.33
CA PHE A 138 16.35 22.50 8.67
C PHE A 138 16.66 24.00 8.69
N VAL A 139 16.19 24.67 9.74
CA VAL A 139 16.60 26.03 10.12
C VAL A 139 16.99 26.00 11.59
N ASN A 140 18.22 26.38 11.93
CA ASN A 140 18.74 26.34 13.30
C ASN A 140 18.58 24.97 14.00
N ASN A 141 18.86 23.87 13.29
CA ASN A 141 18.64 22.49 13.73
C ASN A 141 17.18 22.07 13.97
N ILE A 142 16.21 22.89 13.57
CA ILE A 142 14.78 22.58 13.66
C ILE A 142 14.28 22.16 12.28
N PRO A 143 13.67 20.97 12.12
CA PRO A 143 13.08 20.57 10.86
C PRO A 143 11.85 21.45 10.56
N VAL A 144 11.77 21.99 9.35
CA VAL A 144 10.69 22.91 8.92
C VAL A 144 9.87 22.39 7.74
N ALA A 145 10.42 21.48 6.94
CA ALA A 145 9.73 20.85 5.82
C ALA A 145 10.38 19.51 5.49
N SER A 146 9.61 18.59 4.90
CA SER A 146 10.15 17.36 4.35
C SER A 146 9.41 16.94 3.09
N VAL A 147 10.16 16.34 2.17
CA VAL A 147 9.62 15.69 0.97
C VAL A 147 10.15 14.27 0.89
N VAL A 148 9.31 13.34 0.46
CA VAL A 148 9.61 11.92 0.37
C VAL A 148 9.30 11.43 -1.03
N ASN A 149 10.25 10.74 -1.64
CA ASN A 149 10.06 9.97 -2.86
C ASN A 149 10.38 8.51 -2.58
N ALA A 150 9.61 7.60 -3.15
CA ALA A 150 9.80 6.18 -2.90
C ALA A 150 9.56 5.35 -4.15
N ASN A 151 10.23 4.20 -4.20
CA ASN A 151 9.95 3.16 -5.16
C ASN A 151 9.91 1.81 -4.43
N THR A 152 8.78 1.13 -4.55
CA THR A 152 8.50 -0.16 -3.93
C THR A 152 8.26 -1.19 -5.01
N THR A 153 8.94 -2.33 -4.91
CA THR A 153 8.69 -3.49 -5.77
C THR A 153 8.02 -4.61 -4.99
N GLY A 154 7.26 -5.45 -5.68
CA GLY A 154 6.62 -6.62 -5.09
C GLY A 154 6.08 -7.58 -6.13
N THR A 155 5.44 -8.64 -5.66
CA THR A 155 4.81 -9.66 -6.51
C THR A 155 3.47 -10.07 -5.92
N PHE A 156 2.41 -10.02 -6.72
CA PHE A 156 1.10 -10.52 -6.34
C PHE A 156 1.01 -12.05 -6.40
N GLU A 157 0.07 -12.61 -5.66
CA GLU A 157 -0.37 -13.99 -5.86
C GLU A 157 -0.80 -14.19 -7.32
N GLY A 158 -0.22 -15.19 -8.00
CA GLY A 158 -0.37 -15.39 -9.46
C GLY A 158 0.80 -14.89 -10.31
N GLY A 159 1.79 -14.22 -9.70
CA GLY A 159 3.08 -13.91 -10.32
C GLY A 159 3.15 -12.55 -11.02
N CYS A 160 2.15 -11.68 -10.87
CA CYS A 160 2.22 -10.32 -11.39
C CYS A 160 3.21 -9.48 -10.60
N ALA A 161 4.11 -8.78 -11.28
CA ALA A 161 5.02 -7.84 -10.66
C ALA A 161 4.30 -6.53 -10.32
N LEU A 162 4.64 -5.96 -9.18
CA LEU A 162 4.21 -4.65 -8.70
C LEU A 162 5.40 -3.70 -8.72
N THR A 163 5.20 -2.51 -9.28
CA THR A 163 5.99 -1.31 -8.99
C THR A 163 5.06 -0.23 -8.45
N PHE A 164 5.34 0.27 -7.26
CA PHE A 164 4.57 1.33 -6.62
C PHE A 164 5.49 2.49 -6.29
N ALA A 165 5.35 3.59 -7.03
CA ALA A 165 6.17 4.78 -6.88
C ALA A 165 5.37 5.89 -6.20
N ILE A 166 6.03 6.57 -5.25
CA ILE A 166 5.51 7.75 -4.56
C ILE A 166 6.41 8.91 -4.95
N ALA A 167 5.81 10.00 -5.40
CA ALA A 167 6.49 11.27 -5.60
C ALA A 167 5.88 12.33 -4.68
N ASN A 168 6.71 13.24 -4.16
CA ASN A 168 6.25 14.39 -3.38
C ASN A 168 5.39 14.04 -2.14
N GLY A 169 5.62 12.90 -1.50
CA GLY A 169 5.09 12.65 -0.16
C GLY A 169 5.65 13.66 0.83
N ASN A 170 4.97 13.88 1.95
CA ASN A 170 5.38 14.90 2.93
C ASN A 170 5.16 14.42 4.36
N GLY A 171 6.20 14.57 5.19
CA GLY A 171 6.09 14.35 6.63
C GLY A 171 5.29 15.46 7.28
N ILE A 172 4.32 15.08 8.10
CA ILE A 172 3.43 16.00 8.81
C ILE A 172 3.82 16.11 10.28
N GLY A 173 4.25 15.01 10.89
CA GLY A 173 4.64 15.02 12.29
C GLY A 173 5.46 13.81 12.69
N GLU A 174 6.06 13.93 13.86
CA GLU A 174 6.76 12.85 14.53
C GLU A 174 6.56 12.91 16.04
N THR A 175 6.64 11.76 16.68
CA THR A 175 6.76 11.69 18.14
C THR A 175 8.19 12.07 18.53
N THR A 176 8.36 13.08 19.36
CA THR A 176 9.69 13.60 19.74
C THR A 176 9.80 13.78 21.25
N SER A 177 11.03 13.69 21.77
CA SER A 177 11.30 13.91 23.20
C SER A 177 11.15 15.38 23.57
N LEU A 178 11.23 16.27 22.58
CA LEU A 178 11.08 17.71 22.75
C LEU A 178 9.62 18.10 23.04
N ASN A 179 8.66 17.29 22.59
CA ASN A 179 7.25 17.51 22.87
C ASN A 179 6.52 16.16 22.94
N PRO A 180 6.38 15.58 24.15
CA PRO A 180 5.73 14.28 24.34
C PRO A 180 4.21 14.32 24.14
N LEU A 181 3.61 15.51 23.98
CA LEU A 181 2.17 15.66 23.74
C LEU A 181 1.80 15.44 22.27
N ILE A 182 2.78 15.42 21.36
CA ILE A 182 2.51 15.17 19.94
C ILE A 182 2.20 13.68 19.76
N THR A 183 0.94 13.38 19.51
CA THR A 183 0.46 12.04 19.18
C THR A 183 0.05 11.96 17.72
N LYS A 184 0.32 10.82 17.08
CA LYS A 184 -0.17 10.53 15.73
C LYS A 184 -1.70 10.62 15.71
N PRO A 185 -2.31 11.41 14.81
CA PRO A 185 -3.76 11.47 14.69
C PRO A 185 -4.39 10.12 14.28
N ALA A 186 -5.66 9.93 14.62
CA ALA A 186 -6.38 8.66 14.41
C ALA A 186 -6.66 8.36 12.93
N ASP A 187 -6.67 9.39 12.08
CA ASP A 187 -6.89 9.30 10.65
C ASP A 187 -5.59 9.01 9.87
N TYR A 188 -4.49 8.64 10.54
CA TYR A 188 -3.29 8.07 9.92
C TYR A 188 -3.18 6.57 10.25
N PRO A 189 -2.57 5.76 9.37
CA PRO A 189 -2.35 4.33 9.63
C PRO A 189 -1.75 4.10 11.02
N THR A 190 -2.15 3.01 11.66
CA THR A 190 -1.61 2.64 12.97
C THR A 190 -0.14 2.30 12.86
N PHE A 191 0.61 2.59 13.92
CA PHE A 191 1.97 2.08 14.02
C PHE A 191 1.95 0.56 14.15
N LEU A 192 2.77 -0.09 13.33
CA LEU A 192 3.02 -1.53 13.40
C LEU A 192 4.40 -1.74 14.04
N ASP A 193 4.53 -2.72 14.94
CA ASP A 193 5.82 -3.05 15.53
C ASP A 193 6.65 -3.97 14.63
N ALA A 194 7.84 -4.32 15.10
CA ALA A 194 8.77 -5.22 14.40
C ALA A 194 8.18 -6.63 14.14
N GLY A 195 7.13 -7.03 14.84
CA GLY A 195 6.40 -8.28 14.64
C GLY A 195 5.23 -8.14 13.67
N CYS A 196 5.08 -6.99 12.99
CA CYS A 196 3.95 -6.65 12.12
C CYS A 196 2.60 -6.63 12.84
N GLY A 197 2.59 -6.58 14.17
CA GLY A 197 1.39 -6.38 14.97
C GLY A 197 1.15 -4.90 15.24
N LEU A 198 -0.01 -4.55 15.79
CA LEU A 198 -0.22 -3.20 16.32
C LEU A 198 0.84 -2.90 17.38
N ALA A 199 1.54 -1.78 17.24
CA ALA A 199 2.52 -1.38 18.22
C ALA A 199 1.87 -1.24 19.61
N PRO A 200 2.56 -1.64 20.70
CA PRO A 200 2.06 -1.46 22.05
C PRO A 200 1.70 0.00 22.35
N ILE A 201 0.72 0.22 23.24
CA ILE A 201 0.25 1.58 23.56
C ILE A 201 1.35 2.46 24.19
N ASN A 202 2.31 1.84 24.89
CA ASN A 202 3.48 2.51 25.45
C ASN A 202 4.66 2.62 24.47
N GLN A 203 4.47 2.19 23.23
CA GLN A 203 5.47 2.23 22.15
C GLN A 203 4.90 2.88 20.89
N GLN A 204 4.10 3.93 21.04
CA GLN A 204 3.54 4.68 19.91
C GLN A 204 4.53 5.72 19.40
N PHE A 205 5.71 5.30 18.93
CA PHE A 205 6.75 6.19 18.46
C PHE A 205 6.95 6.07 16.96
N GLY A 206 7.12 7.19 16.28
CA GLY A 206 7.26 7.19 14.83
C GLY A 206 7.01 8.53 14.17
N THR A 207 6.94 8.49 12.85
CA THR A 207 6.57 9.61 11.98
C THR A 207 5.27 9.31 11.25
N TRP A 208 4.57 10.35 10.81
CA TRP A 208 3.41 10.21 9.94
C TRP A 208 3.37 11.31 8.89
N GLY A 209 2.75 11.01 7.77
CA GLY A 209 2.78 11.87 6.61
C GLY A 209 1.74 11.48 5.57
N GLU A 210 1.73 12.26 4.49
CA GLU A 210 0.85 12.03 3.35
C GLU A 210 1.64 11.36 2.23
N VAL A 211 0.95 10.46 1.53
CA VAL A 211 1.42 9.81 0.30
C VAL A 211 0.74 10.53 -0.85
N ARG A 212 1.51 11.24 -1.67
CA ARG A 212 1.02 12.00 -2.82
C ARG A 212 1.61 11.44 -4.10
N THR A 213 1.05 11.85 -5.24
CA THR A 213 1.57 11.58 -6.59
C THR A 213 2.08 10.16 -6.75
N ILE A 214 1.15 9.23 -6.87
CA ILE A 214 1.42 7.79 -6.94
C ILE A 214 1.34 7.34 -8.39
N THR A 215 2.29 6.50 -8.80
CA THR A 215 2.19 5.68 -10.01
C THR A 215 2.34 4.22 -9.62
N MET A 216 1.31 3.42 -9.89
CA MET A 216 1.30 1.98 -9.70
C MET A 216 1.36 1.29 -11.06
N MET A 217 2.32 0.40 -11.25
CA MET A 217 2.43 -0.47 -12.42
C MET A 217 2.24 -1.92 -11.98
N ILE A 218 1.38 -2.63 -12.70
CA ILE A 218 1.14 -4.06 -12.54
C ILE A 218 1.52 -4.73 -13.86
N ASP A 219 2.36 -5.75 -13.79
CA ASP A 219 2.80 -6.53 -14.95
C ASP A 219 2.64 -8.04 -14.69
N CYS A 220 1.56 -8.63 -15.19
CA CYS A 220 1.31 -10.06 -15.11
C CYS A 220 1.93 -10.82 -16.28
N PRO A 221 2.44 -12.04 -16.02
CA PRO A 221 2.88 -12.94 -17.08
C PRO A 221 1.71 -13.28 -18.00
N VAL A 222 1.90 -13.10 -19.31
CA VAL A 222 0.93 -13.54 -20.31
C VAL A 222 1.09 -15.05 -20.51
N PRO A 223 0.05 -15.87 -20.28
CA PRO A 223 0.15 -17.30 -20.53
C PRO A 223 0.50 -17.57 -22.00
N ALA A 224 1.59 -18.29 -22.25
CA ALA A 224 1.91 -18.73 -23.60
C ALA A 224 0.82 -19.70 -24.08
N LEU A 225 0.03 -19.32 -25.08
CA LEU A 225 -0.92 -20.21 -25.72
C LEU A 225 -0.15 -21.30 -26.49
N PRO A 226 -0.30 -22.60 -26.18
CA PRO A 226 0.39 -23.66 -26.91
C PRO A 226 0.05 -23.67 -28.42
N SER A 227 -1.13 -23.17 -28.79
CA SER A 227 -1.62 -23.11 -30.17
C SER A 227 -0.89 -22.11 -31.07
N THR A 228 -0.20 -21.10 -30.52
CA THR A 228 0.54 -20.12 -31.34
C THR A 228 1.94 -20.61 -31.69
N TRP A 229 2.54 -21.49 -30.88
CA TRP A 229 3.84 -22.10 -31.17
C TRP A 229 3.78 -23.12 -32.31
N SER A 230 2.69 -23.89 -32.39
CA SER A 230 2.46 -24.84 -33.49
C SER A 230 2.33 -24.14 -34.85
N ALA A 231 1.76 -22.94 -34.87
CA ALA A 231 1.61 -22.13 -36.09
C ALA A 231 2.94 -21.52 -36.60
N ILE A 232 3.94 -21.35 -35.73
CA ILE A 232 5.28 -20.91 -36.11
C ILE A 232 6.09 -22.07 -36.69
N LYS A 233 5.93 -23.29 -36.16
CA LYS A 233 6.62 -24.48 -36.66
C LYS A 233 6.12 -24.95 -38.03
N THR A 234 4.92 -24.58 -38.46
CA THR A 234 4.40 -24.89 -39.81
C THR A 234 4.85 -23.91 -40.89
N ARG A 235 5.65 -22.89 -40.55
CA ARG A 235 6.18 -21.90 -41.51
C ARG A 235 7.65 -22.13 -41.91
N PHE A 236 8.27 -23.21 -41.42
CA PHE A 236 9.63 -23.63 -41.76
C PHE A 236 9.66 -25.10 -42.19
#